data_AF-A0A5Q0URM2-F1
#
_entry.id   AF-A0A5Q0URM2-F1
#
_cell.length_a   1.000
_cell.length_b   1.000
_cell.length_c   1.000
_cell.angle_alpha   90.00
_cell.angle_beta   90.00
_cell.angle_gamma   90.00
#
_symmetry.space_group_name_H-M   'P 1'
#
loop_
_entity.id
_entity.type
_entity.pdbx_description
1 polymer ?
#
loop_
_entity_poly.entity_id
_entity_poly.type
_entity_poly.pdbx_seq_one_letter_code
_entity_poly.pdbx_strand_id
1 'polypeptide(L)'
;MGVIVGDTVRGLYHAVFRPSRLVAVPGRRTDRSTAEVLRQSWQLLVVYLANLVLYAGPLTLAGIGISAGSSVPNWLVGVTGEEPGTAALFFAGFLQNSLYLFGVTIATLVGVHFALLVTLQSDGFFRTAYSIVYSTSIYLAGIFTIVWYLTTAGGVANARQFVINLQVEFIYAVIDLLGSDIAFQIARPETIVPGPFSVVGEAALVALAVLVVYYFYSLYLGTRLNHDAGRFESYLVIVVVVALPVLYVVGSIVATTIQQGSMLA
;
A
#
# COMPACT_ATOMS: atom_id res chain seq x y z
N MET A 1 -6.97 -22.97 19.01
CA MET A 1 -7.72 -21.89 18.33
C MET A 1 -8.01 -20.68 19.23
N GLY A 2 -8.35 -20.85 20.52
CA GLY A 2 -8.67 -19.70 21.41
C GLY A 2 -7.55 -18.68 21.65
N VAL A 3 -6.26 -19.10 21.65
CA VAL A 3 -5.10 -18.19 21.82
C VAL A 3 -4.90 -17.28 20.61
N ILE A 4 -5.01 -17.83 19.40
CA ILE A 4 -4.84 -17.09 18.13
C ILE A 4 -5.97 -16.07 17.94
N VAL A 5 -7.22 -16.44 18.25
CA VAL A 5 -8.36 -15.50 18.18
C VAL A 5 -8.24 -14.39 19.22
N GLY A 6 -7.81 -14.72 20.45
CA GLY A 6 -7.58 -13.74 21.50
C GLY A 6 -6.49 -12.72 21.13
N ASP A 7 -5.42 -13.16 20.48
CA ASP A 7 -4.32 -12.30 20.05
C ASP A 7 -4.71 -11.42 18.85
N THR A 8 -5.50 -11.93 17.90
CA THR A 8 -6.04 -11.14 16.77
C THR A 8 -7.00 -10.04 17.24
N VAL A 9 -7.95 -10.38 18.13
CA VAL A 9 -8.91 -9.41 18.67
C VAL A 9 -8.18 -8.34 19.50
N ARG A 10 -7.17 -8.74 20.27
CA ARG A 10 -6.31 -7.80 21.01
C ARG A 10 -5.51 -6.90 20.06
N GLY A 11 -5.01 -7.44 18.94
CA GLY A 11 -4.35 -6.68 17.89
C GLY A 11 -5.26 -5.62 17.27
N LEU A 12 -6.50 -5.99 16.92
CA LEU A 12 -7.53 -5.07 16.41
C LEU A 12 -7.88 -3.98 17.44
N TYR A 13 -8.08 -4.37 18.70
CA TYR A 13 -8.32 -3.43 19.79
C TYR A 13 -7.15 -2.44 19.93
N HIS A 14 -5.91 -2.92 19.86
CA HIS A 14 -4.74 -2.05 19.90
C HIS A 14 -4.63 -1.15 18.67
N ALA A 15 -4.96 -1.62 17.47
CA ALA A 15 -5.01 -0.76 16.30
C ALA A 15 -5.95 0.43 16.51
N VAL A 16 -7.18 0.19 16.97
CA VAL A 16 -8.17 1.26 17.10
C VAL A 16 -7.91 2.16 18.32
N PHE A 17 -7.70 1.55 19.50
CA PHE A 17 -7.74 2.26 20.77
C PHE A 17 -6.36 2.51 21.39
N ARG A 18 -5.31 1.79 20.98
CA ARG A 18 -3.95 1.91 21.55
C ARG A 18 -2.86 1.73 20.48
N PRO A 19 -2.87 2.53 19.40
CA PRO A 19 -1.98 2.31 18.25
C PRO A 19 -0.49 2.35 18.62
N SER A 20 -0.13 3.09 19.68
CA SER A 20 1.23 3.10 20.23
C SER A 20 1.74 1.73 20.67
N ARG A 21 0.86 0.84 21.15
CA ARG A 21 1.22 -0.54 21.55
C ARG A 21 1.37 -1.47 20.36
N LEU A 22 0.76 -1.15 19.24
CA LEU A 22 0.87 -1.93 18.00
C LEU A 22 2.20 -1.64 17.31
N VAL A 23 2.61 -0.37 17.26
CA VAL A 23 3.78 0.06 16.49
C VAL A 23 5.09 0.00 17.26
N ALA A 24 5.07 0.03 18.60
CA ALA A 24 6.29 0.03 19.40
C ALA A 24 6.99 -1.34 19.37
N VAL A 25 8.28 -1.34 19.03
CA VAL A 25 9.13 -2.55 19.05
C VAL A 25 9.27 -3.06 20.50
N PRO A 26 8.96 -4.34 20.79
CA PRO A 26 9.17 -4.91 22.12
C PRO A 26 10.66 -4.95 22.50
N GLY A 27 11.02 -4.31 23.61
CA GLY A 27 12.33 -4.40 24.26
C GLY A 27 13.43 -3.53 23.63
N ARG A 28 13.68 -2.34 24.19
CA ARG A 28 14.75 -1.40 23.77
C ARG A 28 16.19 -1.84 24.08
N ARG A 29 16.44 -3.09 24.49
CA ARG A 29 17.77 -3.51 24.97
C ARG A 29 18.74 -3.75 23.81
N THR A 30 19.89 -3.10 23.92
CA THR A 30 21.07 -3.15 23.06
C THR A 30 21.78 -4.52 23.01
N ASP A 31 21.40 -5.46 23.90
CA ASP A 31 22.01 -6.80 23.99
C ASP A 31 21.07 -7.90 23.50
N ARG A 32 20.61 -7.83 22.24
CA ARG A 32 19.87 -8.94 21.64
C ARG A 32 20.85 -9.96 21.07
N SER A 33 20.63 -11.22 21.39
CA SER A 33 21.38 -12.31 20.77
C SER A 33 21.03 -12.41 19.28
N THR A 34 21.98 -12.86 18.45
CA THR A 34 21.77 -13.05 16.99
C THR A 34 20.56 -13.95 16.71
N ALA A 35 20.32 -14.96 17.55
CA ALA A 35 19.19 -15.87 17.44
C ALA A 35 17.84 -15.14 17.67
N GLU A 36 17.78 -14.18 18.59
CA GLU A 36 16.56 -13.40 18.83
C GLU A 36 16.27 -12.46 17.66
N VAL A 37 17.28 -11.82 17.10
CA VAL A 37 17.15 -10.98 15.90
C VAL A 37 16.64 -11.82 14.72
N LEU A 38 17.24 -12.99 14.48
CA LEU A 38 16.81 -13.88 13.40
C LEU A 38 15.36 -14.33 13.57
N ARG A 39 14.97 -14.73 14.78
CA ARG A 39 13.59 -15.13 15.10
C ARG A 39 12.61 -13.98 14.86
N GLN A 40 12.95 -12.76 15.27
CA GLN A 40 12.08 -11.60 15.08
C GLN A 40 11.98 -11.19 13.60
N SER A 41 13.09 -11.26 12.85
CA SER A 41 13.08 -11.06 11.40
C SER A 41 12.21 -12.09 10.69
N TRP A 42 12.28 -13.37 11.10
CA TRP A 42 11.40 -14.41 10.58
C TRP A 42 9.92 -14.13 10.89
N GLN A 43 9.60 -13.73 12.13
CA GLN A 43 8.23 -13.35 12.50
C GLN A 43 7.73 -12.16 11.68
N LEU A 44 8.56 -11.14 11.47
CA LEU A 44 8.23 -10.01 10.60
C LEU A 44 7.99 -10.43 9.16
N LEU A 45 8.81 -11.34 8.63
CA LEU A 45 8.62 -11.88 7.28
C LEU A 45 7.28 -12.62 7.16
N VAL A 46 6.94 -13.48 8.12
CA VAL A 46 5.66 -14.19 8.12
C VAL A 46 4.48 -13.23 8.17
N VAL A 47 4.53 -12.21 9.03
CA VAL A 47 3.49 -11.17 9.12
C VAL A 47 3.38 -10.39 7.81
N TYR A 48 4.52 -10.02 7.22
CA TYR A 48 4.55 -9.35 5.92
C TYR A 48 3.91 -10.20 4.82
N LEU A 49 4.26 -11.49 4.71
CA LEU A 49 3.69 -12.39 3.71
C LEU A 49 2.18 -12.59 3.92
N ALA A 50 1.73 -12.73 5.17
CA ALA A 50 0.30 -12.82 5.47
C ALA A 50 -0.46 -11.55 5.07
N ASN A 51 0.12 -10.38 5.35
CA ASN A 51 -0.43 -9.09 4.92
C ASN A 51 -0.46 -8.97 3.40
N LEU A 52 0.60 -9.40 2.72
CA LEU A 52 0.67 -9.37 1.26
C LEU A 52 -0.49 -10.16 0.64
N VAL A 53 -0.81 -11.33 1.19
CA VAL A 53 -1.99 -12.11 0.79
C VAL A 53 -3.29 -11.36 1.08
N LEU A 54 -3.42 -10.75 2.25
CA LEU A 54 -4.60 -9.96 2.64
C LEU A 54 -4.80 -8.70 1.78
N TYR A 55 -3.76 -8.21 1.12
CA TYR A 55 -3.82 -7.04 0.24
C TYR A 55 -4.04 -7.43 -1.22
N ALA A 56 -3.21 -8.34 -1.74
CA ALA A 56 -3.26 -8.78 -3.12
C ALA A 56 -4.51 -9.62 -3.41
N GLY A 57 -5.00 -10.39 -2.44
CA GLY A 57 -6.19 -11.22 -2.56
C GLY A 57 -7.44 -10.42 -2.96
N PRO A 58 -7.87 -9.43 -2.15
CA PRO A 58 -9.02 -8.59 -2.49
C PRO A 58 -8.87 -7.84 -3.83
N LEU A 59 -7.67 -7.34 -4.15
CA LEU A 59 -7.41 -6.69 -5.45
C LEU A 59 -7.66 -7.67 -6.61
N THR A 60 -7.11 -8.87 -6.51
CA THR A 60 -7.23 -9.90 -7.55
C THR A 60 -8.67 -10.38 -7.68
N LEU A 61 -9.39 -10.54 -6.56
CA LEU A 61 -10.82 -10.86 -6.55
C LEU A 61 -11.69 -9.75 -7.15
N ALA A 62 -11.26 -8.49 -7.06
CA ALA A 62 -11.90 -7.37 -7.75
C ALA A 62 -11.58 -7.32 -9.27
N GLY A 63 -10.78 -8.27 -9.78
CA GLY A 63 -10.33 -8.30 -11.18
C GLY A 63 -9.16 -7.35 -11.48
N ILE A 64 -8.59 -6.68 -10.46
CA ILE A 64 -7.44 -5.81 -10.64
C ILE A 64 -6.21 -6.67 -10.94
N GLY A 65 -5.48 -6.34 -12.01
CA GLY A 65 -4.36 -7.16 -12.49
C GLY A 65 -4.77 -8.35 -13.36
N ILE A 66 -6.07 -8.54 -13.63
CA ILE A 66 -6.59 -9.55 -14.56
C ILE A 66 -7.25 -8.83 -15.75
N SER A 67 -6.48 -8.53 -16.79
CA SER A 67 -6.98 -7.89 -18.02
C SER A 67 -7.41 -8.92 -19.07
N ALA A 68 -8.43 -8.59 -19.87
CA ALA A 68 -8.78 -9.35 -21.07
C ALA A 68 -7.59 -9.30 -22.06
N GLY A 69 -6.99 -10.45 -22.38
CA GLY A 69 -5.77 -10.54 -23.18
C GLY A 69 -4.48 -10.73 -22.38
N SER A 70 -4.55 -10.88 -21.05
CA SER A 70 -3.37 -11.23 -20.23
C SER A 70 -2.90 -12.65 -20.57
N SER A 71 -1.65 -12.78 -21.03
CA SER A 71 -1.00 -14.08 -21.23
C SER A 71 -0.46 -14.64 -19.92
N VAL A 72 -0.43 -15.96 -19.77
CA VAL A 72 0.31 -16.59 -18.67
C VAL A 72 1.78 -16.19 -18.78
N PRO A 73 2.45 -15.78 -17.68
CA PRO A 73 3.90 -15.56 -17.70
C PRO A 73 4.63 -16.79 -18.26
N ASN A 74 5.62 -16.60 -19.14
CA ASN A 74 6.29 -17.68 -19.87
C ASN A 74 6.81 -18.83 -18.98
N TRP A 75 7.21 -18.54 -17.75
CA TRP A 75 7.72 -19.53 -16.79
C TRP A 75 6.61 -20.40 -16.15
N LEU A 76 5.34 -19.99 -16.24
CA LEU A 76 4.15 -20.75 -15.81
C LEU A 76 3.52 -21.58 -16.94
N VAL A 77 3.82 -21.25 -18.21
CA VAL A 77 3.24 -21.91 -19.39
C VAL A 77 3.50 -23.43 -19.37
N GLY A 78 4.67 -23.86 -18.91
CA GLY A 78 5.00 -25.29 -18.79
C GLY A 78 4.15 -26.07 -17.77
N VAL A 79 3.45 -25.37 -16.87
CA VAL A 79 2.58 -25.96 -15.84
C VAL A 79 1.10 -25.79 -16.18
N THR A 80 0.73 -24.68 -16.81
CA THR A 80 -0.68 -24.31 -17.03
C THR A 80 -1.16 -24.48 -18.48
N GLY A 81 -0.26 -24.72 -19.43
CA GLY A 81 -0.55 -24.66 -20.87
C GLY A 81 -0.50 -23.23 -21.43
N GLU A 82 -0.57 -23.13 -22.77
CA GLU A 82 -0.54 -21.86 -23.51
C GLU A 82 -1.85 -21.07 -23.41
N GLU A 83 -3.00 -21.77 -23.30
CA GLU A 83 -4.28 -21.14 -23.02
C GLU A 83 -4.48 -20.96 -21.51
N PRO A 84 -4.61 -19.72 -21.00
CA PRO A 84 -4.78 -19.49 -19.57
C PRO A 84 -6.14 -20.01 -19.09
N GLY A 85 -6.15 -21.04 -18.25
CA GLY A 85 -7.33 -21.34 -17.44
C GLY A 85 -7.63 -20.22 -16.42
N THR A 86 -8.87 -20.10 -15.94
CA THR A 86 -9.28 -19.08 -14.94
C THR A 86 -8.36 -19.06 -13.71
N ALA A 87 -7.91 -20.23 -13.25
CA ALA A 87 -6.98 -20.33 -12.13
C ALA A 87 -5.59 -19.74 -12.48
N ALA A 88 -5.07 -19.97 -13.69
CA ALA A 88 -3.79 -19.44 -14.13
C ALA A 88 -3.81 -17.90 -14.22
N LEU A 89 -4.89 -17.33 -14.75
CA LEU A 89 -5.11 -15.88 -14.78
C LEU A 89 -5.20 -15.29 -13.38
N PHE A 90 -5.91 -15.97 -12.47
CA PHE A 90 -5.99 -15.55 -11.08
C PHE A 90 -4.62 -15.56 -10.39
N PHE A 91 -3.83 -16.64 -10.55
CA PHE A 91 -2.48 -16.71 -9.97
C PHE A 91 -1.55 -15.64 -10.56
N ALA A 92 -1.61 -15.40 -11.87
CA ALA A 92 -0.82 -14.36 -12.52
C ALA A 92 -1.19 -12.96 -12.00
N GLY A 93 -2.49 -12.65 -11.92
CA GLY A 93 -2.98 -11.38 -11.35
C GLY A 93 -2.60 -11.22 -9.88
N PHE A 94 -2.73 -12.28 -9.08
CA PHE A 94 -2.31 -12.30 -7.67
C PHE A 94 -0.82 -12.02 -7.52
N LEU A 95 0.01 -12.66 -8.34
CA LEU A 95 1.45 -12.43 -8.34
C LEU A 95 1.78 -11.00 -8.76
N GLN A 96 1.15 -10.48 -9.82
CA GLN A 96 1.38 -9.11 -10.28
C GLN A 96 1.01 -8.09 -9.20
N ASN A 97 -0.15 -8.22 -8.57
CA ASN A 97 -0.56 -7.38 -7.44
C ASN A 97 0.42 -7.50 -6.27
N SER A 98 0.87 -8.72 -5.94
CA SER A 98 1.84 -8.97 -4.88
C SER A 98 3.20 -8.31 -5.16
N LEU A 99 3.69 -8.40 -6.39
CA LEU A 99 4.94 -7.76 -6.81
C LEU A 99 4.84 -6.24 -6.77
N TYR A 100 3.71 -5.69 -7.22
CA TYR A 100 3.44 -4.25 -7.13
C TYR A 100 3.47 -3.77 -5.66
N LEU A 101 2.74 -4.45 -4.78
CA LEU A 101 2.69 -4.13 -3.35
C LEU A 101 4.05 -4.31 -2.65
N PHE A 102 4.83 -5.31 -3.06
CA PHE A 102 6.20 -5.49 -2.60
C PHE A 102 7.10 -4.33 -3.02
N GLY A 103 7.00 -3.87 -4.28
CA GLY A 103 7.71 -2.69 -4.77
C GLY A 103 7.35 -1.43 -3.99
N VAL A 104 6.05 -1.18 -3.75
CA VAL A 104 5.57 -0.06 -2.92
C VAL A 104 6.09 -0.17 -1.48
N THR A 105 6.12 -1.38 -0.92
CA THR A 105 6.66 -1.62 0.43
C THR A 105 8.14 -1.29 0.49
N ILE A 106 8.95 -1.72 -0.49
CA ILE A 106 10.37 -1.39 -0.57
C ILE A 106 10.55 0.13 -0.68
N ALA A 107 9.83 0.78 -1.59
CA ALA A 107 9.93 2.23 -1.78
C ALA A 107 9.58 2.98 -0.48
N THR A 108 8.54 2.53 0.23
CA THR A 108 8.15 3.09 1.54
C THR A 108 9.25 2.87 2.57
N LEU A 109 9.76 1.66 2.68
CA LEU A 109 10.79 1.32 3.65
C LEU A 109 12.07 2.12 3.41
N VAL A 110 12.55 2.16 2.18
CA VAL A 110 13.75 2.91 1.78
C VAL A 110 13.53 4.40 1.97
N GLY A 111 12.40 4.96 1.52
CA GLY A 111 12.09 6.38 1.66
C GLY A 111 12.04 6.81 3.12
N VAL A 112 11.33 6.06 3.97
CA VAL A 112 11.23 6.34 5.41
C VAL A 112 12.59 6.19 6.09
N HIS A 113 13.34 5.12 5.80
CA HIS A 113 14.64 4.92 6.41
C HIS A 113 15.62 6.02 5.99
N PHE A 114 15.63 6.40 4.71
CA PHE A 114 16.44 7.49 4.20
C PHE A 114 16.08 8.82 4.87
N ALA A 115 14.79 9.14 5.02
CA ALA A 115 14.36 10.33 5.73
C ALA A 115 14.92 10.38 7.16
N LEU A 116 14.85 9.26 7.88
CA LEU A 116 15.39 9.13 9.24
C LEU A 116 16.91 9.25 9.29
N LEU A 117 17.61 8.76 8.27
CA LEU A 117 19.07 8.92 8.15
C LEU A 117 19.43 10.39 7.91
N VAL A 118 18.73 11.07 6.99
CA VAL A 118 18.98 12.49 6.68
C VAL A 118 18.67 13.39 7.88
N THR A 119 17.66 13.06 8.69
CA THR A 119 17.35 13.77 9.94
C THR A 119 18.18 13.31 11.13
N LEU A 120 19.12 12.38 10.95
CA LEU A 120 19.98 11.82 12.00
C LEU A 120 19.20 11.19 13.17
N GLN A 121 17.99 10.67 12.92
CA GLN A 121 17.14 10.02 13.93
C GLN A 121 17.12 8.50 13.81
N SER A 122 17.88 7.92 12.87
CA SER A 122 17.76 6.49 12.59
C SER A 122 18.42 5.61 13.67
N ASP A 123 17.59 5.01 14.53
CA ASP A 123 18.00 3.91 15.43
C ASP A 123 18.12 2.52 14.75
N GLY A 124 18.28 2.47 13.43
CA GLY A 124 18.58 1.25 12.69
C GLY A 124 17.42 0.67 11.87
N PHE A 125 17.79 -0.03 10.80
CA PHE A 125 16.89 -0.50 9.74
C PHE A 125 15.79 -1.43 10.23
N PHE A 126 16.11 -2.35 11.15
CA PHE A 126 15.12 -3.29 11.70
C PHE A 126 13.92 -2.58 12.34
N ARG A 127 14.17 -1.44 13.03
CA ARG A 127 13.11 -0.66 13.66
C ARG A 127 12.22 0.03 12.63
N THR A 128 12.81 0.49 11.53
CA THR A 128 12.05 1.00 10.38
C THR A 128 11.21 -0.10 9.76
N ALA A 129 11.80 -1.27 9.48
CA ALA A 129 11.08 -2.41 8.92
C ALA A 129 9.93 -2.88 9.83
N TYR A 130 10.15 -2.96 11.15
CA TYR A 130 9.10 -3.29 12.11
C TYR A 130 7.97 -2.27 12.09
N SER A 131 8.33 -0.97 12.13
CA SER A 131 7.36 0.12 12.06
C SER A 131 6.52 -0.03 10.81
N ILE A 132 7.14 -0.11 9.62
CA ILE A 132 6.42 -0.25 8.35
C ILE A 132 5.56 -1.51 8.37
N VAL A 133 6.11 -2.70 8.61
CA VAL A 133 5.32 -3.94 8.52
C VAL A 133 4.11 -3.87 9.45
N TYR A 134 4.27 -3.55 10.73
CA TYR A 134 3.14 -3.55 11.69
C TYR A 134 2.23 -2.31 11.60
N SER A 135 2.77 -1.13 11.31
CA SER A 135 1.98 0.10 11.15
C SER A 135 1.16 0.06 9.88
N THR A 136 1.69 -0.51 8.80
CA THR A 136 0.97 -0.65 7.53
C THR A 136 0.03 -1.86 7.54
N SER A 137 0.38 -2.95 8.26
CA SER A 137 -0.40 -4.20 8.39
C SER A 137 -1.92 -4.00 8.36
N ILE A 138 -2.43 -3.34 9.39
CA ILE A 138 -3.85 -3.41 9.73
C ILE A 138 -4.67 -2.34 9.02
N TYR A 139 -4.11 -1.14 8.85
CA TYR A 139 -4.81 -0.05 8.17
C TYR A 139 -4.81 -0.25 6.67
N LEU A 140 -3.72 -0.77 6.09
CA LEU A 140 -3.68 -1.09 4.67
C LEU A 140 -4.60 -2.27 4.34
N ALA A 141 -4.72 -3.26 5.23
CA ALA A 141 -5.73 -4.33 5.11
C ALA A 141 -7.14 -3.73 5.09
N GLY A 142 -7.44 -2.82 6.01
CA GLY A 142 -8.70 -2.09 6.04
C GLY A 142 -8.95 -1.32 4.74
N ILE A 143 -7.96 -0.56 4.27
CA ILE A 143 -8.07 0.25 3.04
C ILE A 143 -8.38 -0.66 1.84
N PHE A 144 -7.61 -1.74 1.64
CA PHE A 144 -7.85 -2.67 0.54
C PHE A 144 -9.19 -3.40 0.65
N THR A 145 -9.63 -3.69 1.88
CA THR A 145 -10.97 -4.28 2.11
C THR A 145 -12.08 -3.31 1.70
N ILE A 146 -11.96 -2.03 2.06
CA ILE A 146 -12.95 -1.01 1.66
C ILE A 146 -12.91 -0.75 0.15
N VAL A 147 -11.72 -0.71 -0.47
CA VAL A 147 -11.60 -0.57 -1.92
C VAL A 147 -12.22 -1.79 -2.64
N TRP A 148 -11.95 -3.01 -2.17
CA TRP A 148 -12.58 -4.22 -2.70
C TRP A 148 -14.11 -4.17 -2.57
N TYR A 149 -14.62 -3.74 -1.42
CA TYR A 149 -16.04 -3.54 -1.21
C TYR A 149 -16.62 -2.53 -2.20
N LEU A 150 -15.98 -1.35 -2.34
CA LEU A 150 -16.41 -0.33 -3.29
C LEU A 150 -16.45 -0.87 -4.71
N THR A 151 -15.50 -1.70 -5.13
CA THR A 151 -15.40 -2.28 -6.48
C THR A 151 -16.40 -3.40 -6.76
N THR A 152 -16.86 -4.13 -5.74
CA THR A 152 -17.70 -5.33 -5.94
C THR A 152 -19.15 -5.15 -5.52
N ALA A 153 -19.43 -4.28 -4.53
CA ALA A 153 -20.78 -4.11 -4.01
C ALA A 153 -21.69 -3.34 -4.98
N GLY A 154 -22.94 -3.79 -5.07
CA GLY A 154 -24.03 -3.02 -5.69
C GLY A 154 -24.42 -1.82 -4.82
N GLY A 155 -24.97 -0.77 -5.43
CA GLY A 155 -25.52 0.39 -4.70
C GLY A 155 -24.48 1.42 -4.19
N VAL A 156 -23.20 1.26 -4.54
CA VAL A 156 -22.12 2.21 -4.19
C VAL A 156 -21.39 2.78 -5.41
N ALA A 157 -22.05 2.77 -6.58
CA ALA A 157 -21.44 3.17 -7.86
C ALA A 157 -20.86 4.60 -7.83
N ASN A 158 -21.59 5.58 -7.29
CA ASN A 158 -21.11 6.97 -7.21
C ASN A 158 -19.90 7.11 -6.27
N ALA A 159 -19.86 6.36 -5.16
CA ALA A 159 -18.72 6.36 -4.24
C ALA A 159 -17.48 5.69 -4.87
N ARG A 160 -17.66 4.56 -5.56
CA ARG A 160 -16.61 3.90 -6.35
C ARG A 160 -16.04 4.85 -7.39
N GLN A 161 -16.91 5.48 -8.18
CA GLN A 161 -16.51 6.38 -9.25
C GLN A 161 -15.85 7.66 -8.71
N PHE A 162 -16.28 8.18 -7.55
CA PHE A 162 -15.60 9.28 -6.87
C PHE A 162 -14.14 8.92 -6.52
N VAL A 163 -13.89 7.73 -5.96
CA VAL A 163 -12.52 7.29 -5.64
C VAL A 163 -11.67 7.17 -6.91
N ILE A 164 -12.22 6.63 -8.00
CA ILE A 164 -11.54 6.54 -9.29
C ILE A 164 -11.24 7.94 -9.83
N ASN A 165 -12.23 8.83 -9.86
CA ASN A 165 -12.07 10.21 -10.36
C ASN A 165 -11.00 10.97 -9.58
N LEU A 166 -10.95 10.80 -8.25
CA LEU A 166 -9.93 11.41 -7.41
C LEU A 166 -8.52 10.91 -7.75
N GLN A 167 -8.36 9.60 -7.99
CA GLN A 167 -7.08 9.01 -8.39
C GLN A 167 -6.63 9.49 -9.78
N VAL A 168 -7.55 9.53 -10.75
CA VAL A 168 -7.27 10.00 -12.11
C VAL A 168 -6.91 11.47 -12.09
N GLU A 169 -7.67 12.30 -11.37
CA GLU A 169 -7.37 13.73 -11.24
C GLU A 169 -6.03 13.99 -10.57
N PHE A 170 -5.66 13.20 -9.55
CA PHE A 170 -4.33 13.27 -8.94
C PHE A 170 -3.22 13.01 -9.97
N ILE A 171 -3.37 12.01 -10.83
CA ILE A 171 -2.38 11.69 -11.88
C ILE A 171 -2.28 12.86 -12.88
N TYR A 172 -3.41 13.38 -13.36
CA TYR A 172 -3.42 14.54 -14.27
C TYR A 172 -2.85 15.80 -13.62
N ALA A 173 -3.08 16.04 -12.32
CA ALA A 173 -2.48 17.17 -11.63
C ALA A 173 -0.94 17.10 -11.61
N VAL A 174 -0.35 15.90 -11.51
CA VAL A 174 1.11 15.71 -11.61
C VAL A 174 1.59 15.89 -13.05
N ILE A 175 0.84 15.44 -14.05
CA ILE A 175 1.14 15.69 -15.47
C ILE A 175 1.16 17.20 -15.76
N ASP A 176 0.11 17.91 -15.34
CA ASP A 176 -0.05 19.35 -15.51
C ASP A 176 1.11 20.10 -14.82
N LEU A 177 1.50 19.68 -13.61
CA LEU A 177 2.63 20.25 -12.88
C LEU A 177 3.97 20.11 -13.64
N LEU A 178 4.15 19.03 -14.38
CA LEU A 178 5.34 18.80 -15.21
C LEU A 178 5.25 19.40 -16.61
N GLY A 179 4.06 19.89 -17.03
CA GLY A 179 3.82 20.37 -18.39
C GLY A 179 3.99 19.28 -19.45
N SER A 180 3.64 18.02 -19.12
CA SER A 180 3.78 16.88 -20.03
C SER A 180 2.52 16.67 -20.88
N ASP A 181 2.69 16.34 -22.17
CA ASP A 181 1.58 16.08 -23.11
C ASP A 181 1.12 14.61 -23.12
N ILE A 182 1.52 13.81 -22.12
CA ILE A 182 1.15 12.39 -22.04
C ILE A 182 -0.35 12.25 -21.73
N ALA A 183 -1.07 11.58 -22.62
CA ALA A 183 -2.43 11.11 -22.38
C ALA A 183 -2.44 9.64 -21.96
N PHE A 184 -3.10 9.33 -20.84
CA PHE A 184 -3.39 7.96 -20.45
C PHE A 184 -4.63 7.43 -21.17
N GLN A 185 -4.81 6.10 -21.19
CA GLN A 185 -6.02 5.48 -21.75
C GLN A 185 -7.31 5.87 -21.00
N ILE A 186 -7.19 6.39 -19.77
CA ILE A 186 -8.30 6.88 -18.97
C ILE A 186 -8.40 8.39 -19.15
N ALA A 187 -9.53 8.84 -19.68
CA ALA A 187 -9.82 10.27 -19.84
C ALA A 187 -9.93 10.98 -18.48
N ARG A 188 -9.56 12.27 -18.45
CA ARG A 188 -9.76 13.12 -17.28
C ARG A 188 -11.26 13.19 -16.95
N PRO A 189 -11.66 13.04 -15.69
CA PRO A 189 -13.07 13.14 -15.32
C PRO A 189 -13.58 14.58 -15.48
N GLU A 190 -14.77 14.74 -16.05
CA GLU A 190 -15.42 16.07 -16.14
C GLU A 190 -15.82 16.59 -14.75
N THR A 191 -16.19 15.69 -13.84
CA THR A 191 -16.59 16.01 -12.47
C THR A 191 -16.00 14.99 -11.49
N ILE A 192 -15.47 15.46 -10.37
CA ILE A 192 -14.93 14.57 -9.33
C ILE A 192 -16.04 13.80 -8.62
N VAL A 193 -17.14 14.49 -8.26
CA VAL A 193 -18.31 13.88 -7.62
C VAL A 193 -19.37 13.63 -8.69
N PRO A 194 -19.59 12.37 -9.11
CA PRO A 194 -20.49 12.05 -10.23
C PRO A 194 -21.98 12.16 -9.88
N GLY A 195 -22.31 12.31 -8.59
CA GLY A 195 -23.67 12.39 -8.10
C GLY A 195 -23.76 12.15 -6.59
N PRO A 196 -24.97 12.13 -6.01
CA PRO A 196 -25.16 11.89 -4.59
C PRO A 196 -24.71 10.48 -4.20
N PHE A 197 -24.13 10.34 -3.01
CA PHE A 197 -23.75 9.04 -2.47
C PHE A 197 -24.95 8.38 -1.78
N SER A 198 -25.03 7.05 -1.87
CA SER A 198 -25.88 6.30 -0.96
C SER A 198 -25.30 6.37 0.46
N VAL A 199 -26.13 6.17 1.48
CA VAL A 199 -25.67 6.15 2.89
C VAL A 199 -24.54 5.16 3.10
N VAL A 200 -24.63 3.99 2.45
CA VAL A 200 -23.59 2.96 2.53
C VAL A 200 -22.32 3.37 1.78
N GLY A 201 -22.45 4.02 0.62
CA GLY A 201 -21.32 4.58 -0.11
C GLY A 201 -20.60 5.66 0.69
N GLU A 202 -21.35 6.57 1.32
CA GLU A 202 -20.81 7.61 2.19
C GLU A 202 -20.08 6.99 3.40
N ALA A 203 -20.68 6.01 4.07
CA ALA A 203 -20.04 5.30 5.18
C ALA A 203 -18.72 4.62 4.77
N ALA A 204 -18.67 4.02 3.57
CA ALA A 204 -17.45 3.44 3.03
C ALA A 204 -16.36 4.49 2.77
N LEU A 205 -16.72 5.66 2.23
CA LEU A 205 -15.79 6.77 2.02
C LEU A 205 -15.26 7.34 3.34
N VAL A 206 -16.12 7.51 4.35
CA VAL A 206 -15.71 7.94 5.68
C VAL A 206 -14.77 6.92 6.32
N ALA A 207 -15.10 5.62 6.24
CA ALA A 207 -14.23 4.57 6.75
C ALA A 207 -12.87 4.58 6.06
N LEU A 208 -12.83 4.77 4.74
CA LEU A 208 -11.59 4.90 3.97
C LEU A 208 -10.76 6.10 4.45
N ALA A 209 -11.38 7.27 4.62
CA ALA A 209 -10.71 8.47 5.11
C ALA A 209 -10.13 8.28 6.52
N VAL A 210 -10.90 7.69 7.43
CA VAL A 210 -10.45 7.37 8.81
C VAL A 210 -9.26 6.42 8.77
N LEU A 211 -9.31 5.36 7.97
CA LEU A 211 -8.21 4.40 7.83
C LEU A 211 -6.93 5.06 7.31
N VAL A 212 -7.04 5.98 6.34
CA VAL A 212 -5.90 6.75 5.82
C VAL A 212 -5.30 7.65 6.92
N VAL A 213 -6.12 8.33 7.71
CA VAL A 213 -5.65 9.15 8.84
C VAL A 213 -4.94 8.28 9.88
N TYR A 214 -5.52 7.14 10.24
CA TYR A 214 -4.90 6.20 11.17
C TYR A 214 -3.61 5.59 10.64
N TYR A 215 -3.53 5.32 9.32
CA TYR A 215 -2.30 4.89 8.67
C TYR A 215 -1.17 5.90 8.88
N PHE A 216 -1.40 7.18 8.59
CA PHE A 216 -0.38 8.22 8.81
C PHE A 216 -0.08 8.44 10.28
N TYR A 217 -1.08 8.37 11.15
CA TYR A 217 -0.87 8.48 12.59
C TYR A 217 -0.03 7.32 13.15
N SER A 218 -0.26 6.11 12.65
CA SER A 218 0.51 4.91 13.00
C SER A 218 1.97 5.04 12.54
N LEU A 219 2.20 5.56 11.34
CA LEU A 219 3.54 5.85 10.84
C LEU A 219 4.25 6.90 11.71
N TYR A 220 3.56 8.00 12.02
CA TYR A 220 4.05 9.04 12.94
C TYR A 220 4.46 8.45 14.29
N LEU A 221 3.59 7.63 14.90
CA LEU A 221 3.89 6.98 16.18
C LEU A 221 5.06 6.00 16.06
N GLY A 222 5.13 5.22 14.98
CA GLY A 222 6.23 4.29 14.72
C GLY A 222 7.57 5.02 14.69
N THR A 223 7.63 6.13 13.95
CA THR A 223 8.82 7.00 13.92
C THR A 223 9.18 7.51 15.31
N ARG A 224 8.22 8.07 16.06
CA ARG A 224 8.52 8.62 17.40
C ARG A 224 8.92 7.58 18.43
N LEU A 225 8.27 6.42 18.44
CA LEU A 225 8.44 5.43 19.50
C LEU A 225 9.63 4.50 19.25
N ASN A 226 9.95 4.24 17.98
CA ASN A 226 10.99 3.30 17.61
C ASN A 226 12.31 3.97 17.26
N HIS A 227 12.29 5.24 16.86
CA HIS A 227 13.49 6.00 16.49
C HIS A 227 13.73 7.21 17.42
N ASP A 228 12.95 7.34 18.50
CA ASP A 228 12.98 8.46 19.44
C ASP A 228 12.92 9.85 18.77
N ALA A 229 12.35 9.89 17.55
CA ALA A 229 12.31 11.08 16.72
C ALA A 229 11.38 12.16 17.29
N GLY A 230 11.73 13.42 17.01
CA GLY A 230 10.91 14.58 17.30
C GLY A 230 9.63 14.62 16.44
N ARG A 231 8.79 15.63 16.72
CA ARG A 231 7.53 15.82 15.98
C ARG A 231 7.80 16.18 14.52
N PHE A 232 8.79 17.04 14.28
CA PHE A 232 9.13 17.54 12.95
C PHE A 232 9.58 16.41 12.02
N GLU A 233 10.50 15.57 12.47
CA GLU A 233 11.05 14.45 11.71
C GLU A 233 9.97 13.40 11.41
N SER A 234 9.03 13.22 12.35
CA SER A 234 7.88 12.34 12.15
C SER A 234 6.91 12.85 11.08
N TYR A 235 6.69 14.18 11.02
CA TYR A 235 5.93 14.77 9.92
C TYR A 235 6.69 14.69 8.59
N LEU A 236 8.00 14.88 8.59
CA LEU A 236 8.82 14.73 7.39
C LEU A 236 8.72 13.29 6.82
N VAL A 237 8.75 12.28 7.68
CA VAL A 237 8.52 10.88 7.28
C VAL A 237 7.15 10.69 6.61
N ILE A 238 6.08 11.29 7.16
CA ILE A 238 4.76 11.26 6.51
C ILE A 238 4.81 11.94 5.13
N VAL A 239 5.42 13.12 5.03
CA VAL A 239 5.56 13.85 3.76
C VAL A 239 6.30 13.01 2.73
N VAL A 240 7.36 12.30 3.12
CA VAL A 240 8.09 11.39 2.23
C VAL A 240 7.18 10.28 1.73
N VAL A 241 6.38 9.65 2.60
CA VAL A 241 5.43 8.60 2.18
C VAL A 241 4.34 9.15 1.26
N VAL A 242 3.83 10.35 1.52
CA VAL A 242 2.85 11.03 0.65
C VAL A 242 3.46 11.42 -0.69
N ALA A 243 4.77 11.69 -0.75
CA ALA A 243 5.47 12.01 -1.98
C ALA A 243 5.72 10.78 -2.86
N LEU A 244 5.70 9.55 -2.32
CA LEU A 244 5.97 8.34 -3.10
C LEU A 244 5.00 8.11 -4.28
N PRO A 245 3.67 8.28 -4.12
CA PRO A 245 2.75 8.26 -5.26
C PRO A 245 3.08 9.32 -6.33
N VAL A 246 3.48 10.53 -5.93
CA VAL A 246 3.89 11.58 -6.87
C VAL A 246 5.14 11.13 -7.63
N LEU A 247 6.17 10.67 -6.93
CA LEU A 247 7.40 10.16 -7.53
C LEU A 247 7.16 8.97 -8.46
N TYR A 248 6.20 8.11 -8.14
CA TYR A 248 5.78 7.02 -9.02
C TYR A 248 5.21 7.57 -10.34
N VAL A 249 4.28 8.52 -10.29
CA VAL A 249 3.70 9.14 -11.49
C VAL A 249 4.77 9.88 -12.30
N VAL A 250 5.63 10.67 -11.66
CA VAL A 250 6.76 11.36 -12.29
C VAL A 250 7.68 10.34 -12.99
N GLY A 251 8.05 9.26 -12.30
CA GLY A 251 8.90 8.20 -12.85
C GLY A 251 8.25 7.50 -14.03
N SER A 252 6.93 7.25 -13.98
CA SER A 252 6.17 6.69 -15.11
C SER A 252 6.18 7.63 -16.31
N ILE A 253 5.96 8.93 -16.11
CA ILE A 253 6.02 9.94 -17.18
C ILE A 253 7.40 9.93 -17.84
N VAL A 254 8.48 10.00 -17.05
CA VAL A 254 9.86 9.98 -17.56
C VAL A 254 10.13 8.70 -18.36
N ALA A 255 9.76 7.54 -17.83
CA ALA A 255 9.94 6.26 -18.51
C ALA A 255 9.20 6.21 -19.85
N THR A 256 7.94 6.67 -19.88
CA THR A 256 7.14 6.72 -21.11
C THR A 256 7.72 7.70 -22.14
N THR A 257 8.17 8.89 -21.73
CA THR A 257 8.80 9.85 -22.63
C THR A 257 10.09 9.30 -23.23
N ILE A 258 10.93 8.64 -22.44
CA ILE A 258 12.16 7.99 -22.94
C ILE A 258 11.82 6.91 -23.96
N GLN A 259 10.82 6.07 -23.67
CA GLN A 259 10.40 5.00 -24.58
C GLN A 259 9.87 5.57 -25.91
N GLN A 260 9.04 6.61 -25.88
CA GLN A 260 8.56 7.29 -27.08
C GLN A 260 9.71 7.93 -27.88
N GLY A 261 10.65 8.59 -27.20
CA GLY A 261 11.85 9.17 -27.84
C GLY A 261 12.75 8.13 -28.50
N SER A 262 12.89 6.95 -27.89
CA SER A 262 13.67 5.83 -28.46
C SER A 262 13.02 5.16 -29.67
N MET A 263 11.70 5.32 -29.87
CA MET A 263 10.99 4.81 -31.06
C MET A 263 11.03 5.78 -32.24
N LEU A 264 11.48 7.02 -32.02
CA LEU A 264 11.58 8.08 -33.04
C LEU A 264 13.04 8.31 -33.52
N ALA A 265 14.02 7.63 -32.92
CA ALA A 265 15.45 7.67 -33.28
C ALA A 265 15.87 6.37 -33.97
#